data_AF-A0A421B2F5-F1
#
_entry.id   AF-A0A421B2F5-F1
#
_cell.length_a   1.000
_cell.length_b   1.000
_cell.length_c   1.000
_cell.angle_alpha   90.00
_cell.angle_beta   90.00
_cell.angle_gamma   90.00
#
_symmetry.space_group_name_H-M   'P 1'
#
loop_
_entity.id
_entity.type
_entity.pdbx_description
1 polymer ?
#
loop_
_entity_poly.entity_id
_entity_poly.type
_entity_poly.pdbx_seq_one_letter_code
_entity_poly.pdbx_strand_id
1 'polypeptide(L)'
;MTPSPVAASTTAEPVDAPASDTTPPPVRVRELEAEVDALRRQLAEANSRAVQHSPSGDDDFVELDDARLLQQVGIYHYHHPLENAELYRERLAELREQVKELVKAGKAIQAADRFSYNNSLAAGRRMTADFSKLMLRAYNAEADNCVRSLRAGALAAATKRLETAAATIARLGKMMEMRVSPEYHALRVTELELTADYRFKQQEEREAGREERERLREERKAEQELAAQREKLDKERAHYLNTLAALRAQGTASEVADIERRLAEIDAAIEQNDFRAANIRAGYVYVISNVGAFGKHVVKIGMTRRLEPLDRIRELGGASVPFPFDVHALYFSDDAVTLENDLHNAFALRRLNHANPRREFFFATPREVRDVLAEKVGNLLEYAANPEAEQYYQSLSRWPEGARGEPANG
;
A
#
# COMPACT_ATOMS: atom_id res chain seq x y z
N MET A 1 -53.92 36.17 99.24
CA MET A 1 -53.84 37.64 99.33
C MET A 1 -53.66 38.18 97.92
N THR A 2 -54.73 38.79 97.42
CA THR A 2 -54.85 39.72 96.30
C THR A 2 -54.05 41.02 96.56
N PRO A 3 -54.00 42.03 95.65
CA PRO A 3 -53.91 42.05 94.17
C PRO A 3 -52.95 43.16 93.60
N SER A 4 -52.67 43.11 92.27
CA SER A 4 -52.57 44.22 91.25
C SER A 4 -51.79 45.54 91.52
N PRO A 5 -51.59 46.44 90.51
CA PRO A 5 -51.22 46.30 89.08
C PRO A 5 -50.10 47.32 88.68
N VAL A 6 -49.79 47.46 87.38
CA VAL A 6 -49.67 48.74 86.60
C VAL A 6 -48.68 48.63 85.42
N ALA A 7 -49.28 48.76 84.22
CA ALA A 7 -48.89 49.45 82.98
C ALA A 7 -47.48 49.32 82.32
N ALA A 8 -47.52 48.79 81.10
CA ALA A 8 -47.06 49.38 79.82
C ALA A 8 -45.79 50.26 79.77
N SER A 9 -44.83 49.90 78.89
CA SER A 9 -44.73 50.45 77.52
C SER A 9 -43.37 50.11 76.86
N THR A 10 -43.43 49.63 75.61
CA THR A 10 -42.50 49.86 74.48
C THR A 10 -41.01 49.50 74.60
N THR A 11 -40.57 48.48 73.85
CA THR A 11 -39.57 48.59 72.74
C THR A 11 -39.49 47.27 71.95
N ALA A 12 -39.34 47.41 70.63
CA ALA A 12 -39.00 46.45 69.56
C ALA A 12 -38.02 45.31 69.95
N GLU A 13 -37.93 44.12 69.35
CA GLU A 13 -38.26 43.59 68.00
C GLU A 13 -38.14 42.04 68.07
N PRO A 14 -38.70 41.25 67.14
CA PRO A 14 -38.61 39.79 67.14
C PRO A 14 -37.39 39.29 66.36
N VAL A 15 -36.65 38.32 66.91
CA VAL A 15 -35.60 37.60 66.16
C VAL A 15 -36.26 36.50 65.32
N ASP A 16 -36.06 36.66 64.03
CA ASP A 16 -36.55 35.89 62.90
C ASP A 16 -35.88 34.50 62.78
N ALA A 17 -36.65 33.53 62.28
CA ALA A 17 -36.13 32.28 61.72
C ALA A 17 -36.74 32.15 60.32
N PRO A 18 -36.00 32.43 59.23
CA PRO A 18 -36.60 32.50 57.92
C PRO A 18 -36.79 31.10 57.32
N ALA A 19 -37.96 30.97 56.69
CA ALA A 19 -38.31 29.91 55.76
C ALA A 19 -37.31 29.82 54.60
N SER A 20 -37.11 28.60 54.09
CA SER A 20 -36.31 28.29 52.92
C SER A 20 -36.83 29.01 51.69
N ASP A 21 -36.17 30.10 51.34
CA ASP A 21 -36.43 30.90 50.15
C ASP A 21 -35.89 30.16 48.91
N THR A 22 -36.80 29.73 48.02
CA THR A 22 -36.46 29.26 46.68
C THR A 22 -36.20 30.48 45.81
N THR A 23 -35.01 31.05 45.91
CA THR A 23 -34.60 32.13 45.02
C THR A 23 -34.39 31.56 43.61
N PRO A 24 -35.12 32.02 42.59
CA PRO A 24 -34.86 31.61 41.22
C PRO A 24 -33.45 32.07 40.78
N PRO A 25 -32.75 31.27 39.96
CA PRO A 25 -31.40 31.61 39.53
C PRO A 25 -31.37 32.97 38.82
N PRO A 26 -30.30 33.76 39.01
CA PRO A 26 -30.22 35.13 38.51
C PRO A 26 -30.48 35.18 37.01
N VAL A 27 -31.11 36.26 36.53
CA VAL A 27 -31.58 36.44 35.14
C VAL A 27 -30.52 36.04 34.11
N ARG A 28 -29.24 36.31 34.39
CA ARG A 28 -28.11 35.93 33.55
C ARG A 28 -27.93 34.42 33.36
N VAL A 29 -28.21 33.62 34.40
CA VAL A 29 -28.16 32.14 34.32
C VAL A 29 -29.31 31.61 33.48
N ARG A 30 -30.52 32.20 33.59
CA ARG A 30 -31.65 31.85 32.72
C ARG A 30 -31.44 32.24 31.26
N GLU A 31 -30.81 33.39 31.02
CA GLU A 31 -30.37 33.81 29.68
C GLU A 31 -29.34 32.84 29.10
N LEU A 32 -28.33 32.46 29.90
CA LEU A 32 -27.31 31.50 29.48
C LEU A 32 -27.86 30.08 29.28
N GLU A 33 -28.82 29.65 30.09
CA GLU A 33 -29.51 28.36 29.90
C GLU A 33 -30.38 28.37 28.64
N ALA A 34 -31.10 29.47 28.39
CA ALA A 34 -31.87 29.65 27.16
C ALA A 34 -30.96 29.74 25.92
N GLU A 35 -29.79 30.38 26.04
CA GLU A 35 -28.78 30.48 24.99
C GLU A 35 -28.09 29.13 24.74
N VAL A 36 -27.79 28.36 25.80
CA VAL A 36 -27.27 26.98 25.70
C VAL A 36 -28.29 26.04 25.06
N ASP A 37 -29.57 26.16 25.40
CA ASP A 37 -30.62 25.33 24.79
C ASP A 37 -30.97 25.76 23.36
N ALA A 38 -30.80 27.05 23.02
CA ALA A 38 -30.86 27.54 21.65
C ALA A 38 -29.65 27.05 20.83
N LEU A 39 -28.44 27.11 21.39
CA LEU A 39 -27.22 26.59 20.78
C LEU A 39 -27.25 25.08 20.62
N ARG A 40 -27.81 24.33 21.57
CA ARG A 40 -28.01 22.87 21.47
C ARG A 40 -29.02 22.50 20.39
N ARG A 41 -30.09 23.29 20.24
CA ARG A 41 -31.06 23.12 19.14
C ARG A 41 -30.44 23.48 17.79
N GLN A 42 -29.67 24.56 17.71
CA GLN A 42 -28.89 24.91 16.52
C GLN A 42 -27.83 23.86 16.19
N LEU A 43 -27.18 23.25 17.18
CA LEU A 43 -26.21 22.17 17.00
C LEU A 43 -26.89 20.87 16.54
N ALA A 44 -28.08 20.56 17.06
CA ALA A 44 -28.86 19.40 16.62
C ALA A 44 -29.42 19.59 15.20
N GLU A 45 -29.87 20.81 14.86
CA GLU A 45 -30.30 21.17 13.51
C GLU A 45 -29.12 21.19 12.53
N ALA A 46 -27.96 21.74 12.92
CA ALA A 46 -26.73 21.73 12.13
C ALA A 46 -26.21 20.31 11.92
N ASN A 47 -26.24 19.44 12.93
CA ASN A 47 -25.87 18.03 12.80
C ASN A 47 -26.87 17.25 11.93
N SER A 48 -28.16 17.53 12.02
CA SER A 48 -29.16 16.89 11.15
C SER A 48 -29.04 17.33 9.69
N ARG A 49 -28.63 18.60 9.46
CA ARG A 49 -28.28 19.11 8.13
C ARG A 49 -26.95 18.54 7.64
N ALA A 50 -25.97 18.34 8.51
CA ALA A 50 -24.69 17.71 8.19
C ALA A 50 -24.84 16.24 7.79
N VAL A 51 -25.75 15.49 8.41
CA VAL A 51 -26.06 14.09 8.04
C VAL A 51 -26.82 13.99 6.70
N GLN A 52 -27.49 15.05 6.27
CA GLN A 52 -28.23 15.08 5.00
C GLN A 52 -27.49 15.79 3.85
N HIS A 53 -26.38 16.49 4.12
CA HIS A 53 -25.54 17.18 3.13
C HIS A 53 -24.05 16.97 3.40
N SER A 54 -23.59 15.72 3.54
CA SER A 54 -22.18 15.42 3.24
C SER A 54 -22.03 15.41 1.72
N PRO A 55 -21.40 16.47 1.17
CA PRO A 55 -20.04 16.28 0.74
C PRO A 55 -19.07 17.21 1.48
N SER A 56 -17.96 16.61 1.92
CA SER A 56 -16.61 17.21 2.15
C SER A 56 -16.34 18.12 3.37
N GLY A 57 -15.51 17.58 4.30
CA GLY A 57 -14.35 18.23 5.00
C GLY A 57 -14.61 19.28 6.09
N ASP A 58 -13.79 19.47 7.13
CA ASP A 58 -12.60 18.78 7.67
C ASP A 58 -12.26 19.46 9.04
N ASP A 59 -11.43 18.84 9.88
CA ASP A 59 -10.24 19.41 10.60
C ASP A 59 -9.88 18.73 11.94
N ASP A 60 -10.56 17.66 12.35
CA ASP A 60 -10.10 16.84 13.51
C ASP A 60 -10.45 15.33 13.37
N PHE A 61 -10.95 14.95 12.19
CA PHE A 61 -11.27 13.55 11.84
C PHE A 61 -10.33 12.96 10.79
N VAL A 62 -9.42 13.75 10.22
CA VAL A 62 -8.58 13.32 9.09
C VAL A 62 -7.34 12.52 9.48
N GLU A 63 -6.75 12.68 10.66
CA GLU A 63 -5.61 11.81 11.04
C GLU A 63 -6.01 10.34 11.26
N LEU A 64 -7.22 10.09 11.79
CA LEU A 64 -7.72 8.75 12.08
C LEU A 64 -8.31 8.06 10.84
N ASP A 65 -8.89 8.84 9.92
CA ASP A 65 -9.36 8.32 8.64
C ASP A 65 -8.22 8.15 7.65
N ASP A 66 -7.21 9.02 7.64
CA ASP A 66 -5.99 8.85 6.83
C ASP A 66 -5.20 7.61 7.25
N ALA A 67 -5.09 7.26 8.52
CA ALA A 67 -4.45 6.00 8.93
C ALA A 67 -5.24 4.76 8.45
N ARG A 68 -6.58 4.84 8.42
CA ARG A 68 -7.46 3.78 7.88
C ARG A 68 -7.46 3.75 6.35
N LEU A 69 -7.40 4.91 5.71
CA LEU A 69 -7.28 5.06 4.27
C LEU A 69 -5.90 4.61 3.83
N LEU A 70 -4.81 4.97 4.50
CA LEU A 70 -3.43 4.52 4.23
C LEU A 70 -3.29 3.00 4.35
N GLN A 71 -4.01 2.37 5.30
CA GLN A 71 -4.18 0.90 5.34
C GLN A 71 -4.97 0.35 4.15
N GLN A 72 -5.88 1.12 3.56
CA GLN A 72 -6.61 0.80 2.32
C GLN A 72 -5.86 1.21 1.03
N VAL A 73 -4.92 2.17 1.08
CA VAL A 73 -4.19 2.77 -0.05
C VAL A 73 -2.76 2.18 -0.16
N GLY A 74 -2.42 1.19 0.67
CA GLY A 74 -1.29 0.29 0.39
C GLY A 74 0.06 0.70 0.98
N ILE A 75 0.11 1.57 1.99
CA ILE A 75 1.31 1.71 2.83
C ILE A 75 1.09 0.88 4.10
N TYR A 76 1.57 -0.36 4.06
CA TYR A 76 1.52 -1.25 5.21
C TYR A 76 2.52 -0.78 6.28
N HIS A 77 2.02 -0.43 7.47
CA HIS A 77 2.88 -0.17 8.63
C HIS A 77 3.08 -1.47 9.41
N TYR A 78 4.33 -1.92 9.51
CA TYR A 78 4.70 -3.08 10.31
C TYR A 78 4.54 -2.76 11.80
N HIS A 79 3.94 -3.68 12.54
CA HIS A 79 3.77 -3.55 14.00
C HIS A 79 5.02 -4.02 14.74
N HIS A 80 5.80 -4.90 14.11
CA HIS A 80 7.06 -5.38 14.65
C HIS A 80 8.24 -5.03 13.74
N PRO A 81 9.41 -4.63 14.28
CA PRO A 81 10.59 -4.29 13.47
C PRO A 81 11.35 -5.51 12.90
N LEU A 82 10.74 -6.69 12.76
CA LEU A 82 11.50 -7.86 12.27
C LEU A 82 11.81 -7.72 10.77
N GLU A 83 13.04 -8.07 10.43
CA GLU A 83 13.62 -7.77 9.12
C GLU A 83 13.22 -8.76 8.02
N ASN A 84 12.88 -10.00 8.38
CA ASN A 84 12.59 -11.06 7.42
C ASN A 84 11.50 -12.02 7.92
N ALA A 85 10.94 -12.79 6.98
CA ALA A 85 9.87 -13.73 7.26
C ALA A 85 10.25 -14.82 8.29
N GLU A 86 11.53 -15.21 8.39
CA GLU A 86 11.99 -16.24 9.33
C GLU A 86 11.93 -15.78 10.78
N LEU A 87 12.37 -14.55 11.06
CA LEU A 87 12.29 -13.94 12.39
C LEU A 87 10.84 -13.85 12.88
N TYR A 88 9.90 -13.48 11.99
CA TYR A 88 8.48 -13.50 12.33
C TYR A 88 7.97 -14.89 12.69
N ARG A 89 8.43 -15.92 11.97
CA ARG A 89 8.06 -17.32 12.25
C ARG A 89 8.58 -17.77 13.61
N GLU A 90 9.80 -17.41 13.96
CA GLU A 90 10.39 -17.69 15.28
C GLU A 90 9.59 -16.99 16.39
N ARG A 91 9.31 -15.69 16.22
CA ARG A 91 8.53 -14.92 17.19
C ARG A 91 7.11 -15.47 17.38
N LEU A 92 6.45 -15.89 16.30
CA LEU A 92 5.16 -16.58 16.37
C LEU A 92 5.25 -17.92 17.11
N ALA A 93 6.36 -18.65 17.00
CA ALA A 93 6.57 -19.90 17.73
C ALA A 93 6.72 -19.65 19.23
N GLU A 94 7.50 -18.63 19.63
CA GLU A 94 7.63 -18.20 21.03
C GLU A 94 6.28 -17.79 21.63
N LEU A 95 5.52 -16.98 20.89
CA LEU A 95 4.20 -16.52 21.33
C LEU A 95 3.24 -17.70 21.52
N ARG A 96 3.28 -18.69 20.63
CA ARG A 96 2.49 -19.92 20.78
C ARG A 96 2.84 -20.69 22.05
N GLU A 97 4.10 -20.73 22.45
CA GLU A 97 4.47 -21.34 23.73
C GLU A 97 3.95 -20.54 24.92
N GLN A 98 4.00 -19.20 24.90
CA GLN A 98 3.41 -18.36 25.95
C GLN A 98 1.89 -18.58 26.09
N VAL A 99 1.18 -18.65 24.95
CA VAL A 99 -0.25 -18.97 24.90
C VAL A 99 -0.50 -20.35 25.51
N LYS A 100 0.30 -21.37 25.17
CA LYS A 100 0.17 -22.71 25.75
C LYS A 100 0.39 -22.73 27.26
N GLU A 101 1.39 -22.02 27.76
CA GLU A 101 1.70 -21.98 29.20
C GLU A 101 0.57 -21.33 30.01
N LEU A 102 -0.04 -20.24 29.53
CA LEU A 102 -1.20 -19.65 30.20
C LEU A 102 -2.43 -20.57 30.22
N VAL A 103 -2.64 -21.35 29.14
CA VAL A 103 -3.72 -22.34 29.08
C VAL A 103 -3.45 -23.49 30.06
N LYS A 104 -2.22 -24.04 30.10
CA LYS A 104 -1.82 -25.09 31.05
C LYS A 104 -1.93 -24.63 32.50
N ALA A 105 -1.55 -23.39 32.78
CA ALA A 105 -1.66 -22.78 34.10
C ALA A 105 -3.11 -22.44 34.51
N GLY A 106 -4.09 -22.61 33.61
CA GLY A 106 -5.50 -22.29 33.87
C GLY A 106 -5.77 -20.79 34.01
N LYS A 107 -4.88 -19.92 33.53
CA LYS A 107 -4.95 -18.46 33.69
C LYS A 107 -5.61 -17.73 32.50
N ALA A 108 -5.98 -18.46 31.45
CA ALA A 108 -6.57 -17.88 30.24
C ALA A 108 -7.99 -17.31 30.46
N ILE A 109 -8.76 -17.89 31.40
CA ILE A 109 -10.05 -17.39 31.84
C ILE A 109 -9.94 -17.01 33.32
N GLN A 110 -10.31 -15.77 33.65
CA GLN A 110 -10.46 -15.31 35.02
C GLN A 110 -11.90 -15.59 35.48
N ALA A 111 -12.09 -16.01 36.73
CA ALA A 111 -13.38 -16.29 37.34
C ALA A 111 -13.33 -15.97 38.85
N ALA A 112 -14.48 -15.77 39.50
CA ALA A 112 -14.53 -15.53 40.94
C ALA A 112 -14.16 -16.79 41.75
N ASP A 113 -13.31 -16.63 42.78
CA ASP A 113 -12.79 -17.73 43.62
C ASP A 113 -13.83 -18.36 44.57
N ARG A 114 -14.93 -17.65 44.85
CA ARG A 114 -15.90 -18.00 45.91
C ARG A 114 -17.30 -18.33 45.41
N PHE A 115 -17.44 -18.80 44.17
CA PHE A 115 -18.72 -19.27 43.65
C PHE A 115 -19.14 -20.60 44.30
N SER A 116 -20.31 -20.64 44.94
CA SER A 116 -20.92 -21.87 45.48
C SER A 116 -22.14 -22.26 44.66
N TYR A 117 -22.31 -23.55 44.38
CA TYR A 117 -23.49 -24.10 43.72
C TYR A 117 -24.18 -25.09 44.65
N ASN A 118 -25.49 -24.93 44.88
CA ASN A 118 -26.26 -25.74 45.83
C ASN A 118 -25.58 -25.86 47.21
N ASN A 119 -25.13 -24.74 47.79
CA ASN A 119 -24.38 -24.68 49.06
C ASN A 119 -23.06 -25.49 49.08
N SER A 120 -22.55 -25.91 47.92
CA SER A 120 -21.28 -26.63 47.80
C SER A 120 -20.26 -25.81 47.02
N LEU A 121 -19.19 -25.43 47.71
CA LEU A 121 -18.02 -24.80 47.08
C LEU A 121 -17.29 -25.77 46.14
N ALA A 122 -17.27 -27.07 46.46
CA ALA A 122 -16.67 -28.08 45.59
C ALA A 122 -17.44 -28.22 44.27
N ALA A 123 -18.78 -28.23 44.32
CA ALA A 123 -19.62 -28.25 43.13
C ALA A 123 -19.48 -26.97 42.30
N GLY A 124 -19.43 -25.81 42.97
CA GLY A 124 -19.16 -24.51 42.34
C GLY A 124 -17.82 -24.48 41.59
N ARG A 125 -16.72 -24.93 42.24
CA ARG A 125 -15.40 -25.02 41.59
C ARG A 125 -15.40 -25.92 40.35
N ARG A 126 -16.06 -27.08 40.41
CA ARG A 126 -16.18 -27.99 39.26
C ARG A 126 -16.94 -27.33 38.10
N MET A 127 -18.06 -26.69 38.41
CA MET A 127 -18.86 -25.96 37.43
C MET A 127 -18.04 -24.83 36.78
N THR A 128 -17.37 -23.98 37.57
CA THR A 128 -16.49 -22.92 37.06
C THR A 128 -15.39 -23.46 36.15
N ALA A 129 -14.77 -24.60 36.50
CA ALA A 129 -13.74 -25.21 35.68
C ALA A 129 -14.28 -25.71 34.32
N ASP A 130 -15.47 -26.33 34.31
CA ASP A 130 -16.09 -26.82 33.08
C ASP A 130 -16.55 -25.67 32.16
N PHE A 131 -17.15 -24.62 32.72
CA PHE A 131 -17.49 -23.40 31.96
C PHE A 131 -16.25 -22.67 31.45
N SER A 132 -15.16 -22.65 32.23
CA SER A 132 -13.90 -22.01 31.81
C SER A 132 -13.33 -22.68 30.57
N LYS A 133 -13.33 -24.02 30.53
CA LYS A 133 -12.91 -24.80 29.36
C LYS A 133 -13.80 -24.53 28.14
N LEU A 134 -15.11 -24.43 28.33
CA LEU A 134 -16.05 -24.17 27.24
C LEU A 134 -15.87 -22.76 26.65
N MET A 135 -15.78 -21.73 27.51
CA MET A 135 -15.57 -20.35 27.09
C MET A 135 -14.22 -20.17 26.39
N LEU A 136 -13.15 -20.78 26.95
CA LEU A 136 -11.83 -20.75 26.33
C LEU A 136 -11.85 -21.42 24.95
N ARG A 137 -12.53 -22.56 24.80
CA ARG A 137 -12.68 -23.23 23.50
C ARG A 137 -13.40 -22.34 22.49
N ALA A 138 -14.48 -21.66 22.90
CA ALA A 138 -15.21 -20.75 22.03
C ALA A 138 -14.35 -19.54 21.61
N TYR A 139 -13.63 -18.93 22.55
CA TYR A 139 -12.70 -17.83 22.27
C TYR A 139 -11.59 -18.26 21.31
N ASN A 140 -10.95 -19.41 21.56
CA ASN A 140 -9.85 -19.90 20.73
C ASN A 140 -10.32 -20.24 19.32
N ALA A 141 -11.52 -20.81 19.16
CA ALA A 141 -12.09 -21.05 17.84
C ALA A 141 -12.25 -19.75 17.04
N GLU A 142 -12.68 -18.67 17.68
CA GLU A 142 -12.80 -17.35 17.03
C GLU A 142 -11.42 -16.77 16.71
N ALA A 143 -10.48 -16.85 17.65
CA ALA A 143 -9.13 -16.35 17.46
C ALA A 143 -8.39 -17.10 16.34
N ASP A 144 -8.50 -18.44 16.27
CA ASP A 144 -7.90 -19.27 15.22
C ASP A 144 -8.53 -18.98 13.86
N ASN A 145 -9.84 -18.72 13.82
CA ASN A 145 -10.52 -18.27 12.61
C ASN A 145 -10.01 -16.92 12.12
N CYS A 146 -9.80 -15.97 13.04
CA CYS A 146 -9.20 -14.68 12.73
C CYS A 146 -7.79 -14.86 12.13
N VAL A 147 -6.91 -15.61 12.79
CA VAL A 147 -5.54 -15.91 12.30
C VAL A 147 -5.58 -16.58 10.92
N ARG A 148 -6.46 -17.56 10.72
CA ARG A 148 -6.57 -18.28 9.44
C ARG A 148 -7.03 -17.37 8.31
N SER A 149 -8.07 -16.58 8.54
CA SER A 149 -8.72 -15.75 7.51
C SER A 149 -8.06 -14.38 7.29
N LEU A 150 -7.04 -14.02 8.08
CA LEU A 150 -6.38 -12.72 8.05
C LEU A 150 -5.76 -12.38 6.68
N ARG A 151 -6.37 -11.46 5.94
CA ARG A 151 -5.79 -10.91 4.70
C ARG A 151 -4.90 -9.71 5.01
N ALA A 152 -3.99 -9.39 4.07
CA ALA A 152 -3.24 -8.14 4.11
C ALA A 152 -4.22 -6.95 4.24
N GLY A 153 -4.00 -6.07 5.21
CA GLY A 153 -4.87 -4.92 5.50
C GLY A 153 -6.14 -5.21 6.33
N ALA A 154 -6.44 -6.47 6.67
CA ALA A 154 -7.66 -6.82 7.43
C ALA A 154 -7.46 -6.94 8.96
N LEU A 155 -6.32 -6.46 9.48
CA LEU A 155 -5.95 -6.59 10.89
C LEU A 155 -6.97 -5.95 11.83
N ALA A 156 -7.36 -4.68 11.57
CA ALA A 156 -8.31 -3.96 12.43
C ALA A 156 -9.66 -4.68 12.56
N ALA A 157 -10.16 -5.27 11.46
CA ALA A 157 -11.40 -6.03 11.47
C ALA A 157 -11.27 -7.35 12.27
N ALA A 158 -10.12 -8.03 12.18
CA ALA A 158 -9.83 -9.23 12.95
C ALA A 158 -9.69 -8.93 14.45
N THR A 159 -8.98 -7.86 14.82
CA THR A 159 -8.83 -7.41 16.21
C THR A 159 -10.19 -7.08 16.82
N LYS A 160 -11.02 -6.27 16.14
CA LYS A 160 -12.37 -5.93 16.60
C LYS A 160 -13.26 -7.16 16.81
N ARG A 161 -13.13 -8.16 15.93
CA ARG A 161 -13.88 -9.42 16.04
C ARG A 161 -13.47 -10.21 17.28
N LEU A 162 -12.17 -10.24 17.58
CA LEU A 162 -11.62 -10.91 18.76
C LEU A 162 -12.03 -10.17 20.07
N GLU A 163 -11.99 -8.84 20.07
CA GLU A 163 -12.49 -8.01 21.18
C GLU A 163 -13.98 -8.27 21.45
N THR A 164 -14.79 -8.33 20.39
CA THR A 164 -16.24 -8.62 20.49
C THR A 164 -16.49 -10.02 21.08
N ALA A 165 -15.66 -11.01 20.72
CA ALA A 165 -15.73 -12.35 21.29
C ALA A 165 -15.41 -12.35 22.80
N ALA A 166 -14.34 -11.65 23.21
CA ALA A 166 -13.99 -11.50 24.62
C ALA A 166 -15.10 -10.80 25.42
N ALA A 167 -15.68 -9.72 24.88
CA ALA A 167 -16.80 -9.00 25.49
C ALA A 167 -18.06 -9.87 25.62
N THR A 168 -18.35 -10.69 24.60
CA THR A 168 -19.48 -11.62 24.63
C THR A 168 -19.31 -12.68 25.70
N ILE A 169 -18.10 -13.23 25.85
CA ILE A 169 -17.78 -14.18 26.92
C ILE A 169 -17.96 -13.53 28.29
N ALA A 170 -17.45 -12.31 28.49
CA ALA A 170 -17.63 -11.58 29.76
C ALA A 170 -19.11 -11.35 30.09
N ARG A 171 -19.93 -11.01 29.07
CA ARG A 171 -21.38 -10.82 29.24
C ARG A 171 -22.09 -12.11 29.64
N LEU A 172 -21.78 -13.24 28.99
CA LEU A 172 -22.37 -14.55 29.31
C LEU A 172 -21.86 -15.09 30.66
N GLY A 173 -20.62 -14.76 31.03
CA GLY A 173 -19.96 -15.16 32.27
C GLY A 173 -20.26 -14.30 33.48
N LYS A 174 -21.08 -13.24 33.35
CA LYS A 174 -21.31 -12.21 34.38
C LYS A 174 -21.68 -12.78 35.75
N MET A 175 -22.51 -13.83 35.81
CA MET A 175 -22.96 -14.43 37.08
C MET A 175 -21.81 -15.03 37.91
N MET A 176 -20.76 -15.53 37.25
CA MET A 176 -19.59 -16.14 37.89
C MET A 176 -18.34 -15.24 37.75
N GLU A 177 -18.56 -13.98 37.35
CA GLU A 177 -17.53 -12.98 37.04
C GLU A 177 -16.45 -13.51 36.08
N MET A 178 -16.86 -14.33 35.11
CA MET A 178 -15.95 -14.94 34.16
C MET A 178 -15.62 -14.02 33.00
N ARG A 179 -14.34 -13.92 32.65
CA ARG A 179 -13.87 -13.19 31.47
C ARG A 179 -12.58 -13.79 30.93
N VAL A 180 -12.29 -13.53 29.66
CA VAL A 180 -10.95 -13.78 29.11
C VAL A 180 -9.95 -12.91 29.86
N SER A 181 -8.83 -13.48 30.29
CA SER A 181 -7.76 -12.73 30.95
C SER A 181 -7.25 -11.63 30.01
N PRO A 182 -7.05 -10.38 30.49
CA PRO A 182 -6.46 -9.32 29.68
C PRO A 182 -5.09 -9.70 29.09
N GLU A 183 -4.26 -10.40 29.86
CA GLU A 183 -2.96 -10.92 29.43
C GLU A 183 -3.10 -11.92 28.26
N TYR A 184 -4.04 -12.86 28.39
CA TYR A 184 -4.30 -13.86 27.34
C TYR A 184 -4.89 -13.21 26.08
N HIS A 185 -5.78 -12.23 26.25
CA HIS A 185 -6.34 -11.49 25.14
C HIS A 185 -5.26 -10.72 24.39
N ALA A 186 -4.39 -9.99 25.11
CA ALA A 186 -3.27 -9.25 24.52
C ALA A 186 -2.35 -10.15 23.69
N LEU A 187 -1.96 -11.33 24.20
CA LEU A 187 -1.16 -12.29 23.44
C LEU A 187 -1.82 -12.73 22.13
N ARG A 188 -3.13 -12.93 22.14
CA ARG A 188 -3.88 -13.31 20.93
C ARG A 188 -4.03 -12.14 19.94
N VAL A 189 -4.07 -10.89 20.42
CA VAL A 189 -3.99 -9.71 19.56
C VAL A 189 -2.60 -9.60 18.93
N THR A 190 -1.53 -9.75 19.72
CA THR A 190 -0.15 -9.77 19.20
C THR A 190 0.09 -10.89 18.20
N GLU A 191 -0.58 -12.05 18.35
CA GLU A 191 -0.54 -13.11 17.33
C GLU A 191 -1.14 -12.67 15.99
N LEU A 192 -2.24 -11.90 16.00
CA LEU A 192 -2.85 -11.36 14.79
C LEU A 192 -1.93 -10.33 14.14
N GLU A 193 -1.34 -9.42 14.92
CA GLU A 193 -0.39 -8.42 14.45
C GLU A 193 0.83 -9.07 13.76
N LEU A 194 1.50 -10.00 14.46
CA LEU A 194 2.65 -10.73 13.91
C LEU A 194 2.29 -11.57 12.69
N THR A 195 1.09 -12.15 12.66
CA THR A 195 0.63 -12.91 11.49
C THR A 195 0.38 -12.00 10.29
N ALA A 196 -0.17 -10.80 10.50
CA ALA A 196 -0.33 -9.80 9.44
C ALA A 196 1.03 -9.39 8.87
N ASP A 197 1.97 -9.02 9.75
CA ASP A 197 3.31 -8.58 9.36
C ASP A 197 4.06 -9.68 8.61
N TYR A 198 4.02 -10.92 9.12
CA TYR A 198 4.61 -12.09 8.47
C TYR A 198 4.07 -12.32 7.05
N ARG A 199 2.74 -12.28 6.89
CA ARG A 199 2.09 -12.49 5.58
C ARG A 199 2.47 -11.40 4.59
N PHE A 200 2.50 -10.15 5.05
CA PHE A 200 2.91 -9.03 4.23
C PHE A 200 4.39 -9.15 3.83
N LYS A 201 5.29 -9.48 4.77
CA LYS A 201 6.71 -9.68 4.47
C LYS A 201 6.96 -10.82 3.48
N GLN A 202 6.25 -11.94 3.63
CA GLN A 202 6.33 -13.05 2.69
C GLN A 202 5.86 -12.66 1.27
N GLN A 203 4.83 -11.81 1.18
CA GLN A 203 4.39 -11.29 -0.11
C GLN A 203 5.45 -10.38 -0.74
N GLU A 204 6.01 -9.45 0.02
CA GLU A 204 7.08 -8.54 -0.43
C GLU A 204 8.30 -9.32 -0.94
N GLU A 205 8.80 -10.28 -0.15
CA GLU A 205 9.94 -11.13 -0.54
C GLU A 205 9.63 -11.95 -1.80
N ARG A 206 8.40 -12.45 -1.94
CA ARG A 206 7.96 -13.20 -3.13
C ARG A 206 7.91 -12.33 -4.38
N GLU A 207 7.42 -11.10 -4.24
CA GLU A 207 7.35 -10.12 -5.34
C GLU A 207 8.75 -9.68 -5.75
N ALA A 208 9.61 -9.32 -4.80
CA ALA A 208 11.02 -9.01 -5.05
C ALA A 208 11.75 -10.16 -5.75
N GLY A 209 11.54 -11.40 -5.32
CA GLY A 209 12.11 -12.57 -5.97
C GLY A 209 11.56 -12.84 -7.38
N ARG A 210 10.31 -12.43 -7.69
CA ARG A 210 9.78 -12.51 -9.06
C ARG A 210 10.45 -11.48 -9.96
N GLU A 211 10.54 -10.24 -9.50
CA GLU A 211 11.18 -9.14 -10.23
C GLU A 211 12.66 -9.45 -10.52
N GLU A 212 13.40 -9.97 -9.54
CA GLU A 212 14.81 -10.33 -9.72
C GLU A 212 14.98 -11.46 -10.75
N ARG A 213 14.11 -12.48 -10.73
CA ARG A 213 14.13 -13.54 -11.75
C ARG A 213 13.80 -13.02 -13.14
N GLU A 214 12.89 -12.06 -13.25
CA GLU A 214 12.56 -11.42 -14.53
C GLU A 214 13.73 -10.58 -15.05
N ARG A 215 14.39 -9.82 -14.19
CA ARG A 215 15.62 -9.07 -14.52
C ARG A 215 16.73 -10.00 -15.01
N LEU A 216 17.04 -11.07 -14.27
CA LEU A 216 18.07 -12.04 -14.66
C LEU A 216 17.74 -12.76 -15.99
N ARG A 217 16.46 -13.03 -16.25
CA ARG A 217 16.04 -13.60 -17.54
C ARG A 217 16.28 -12.62 -18.68
N GLU A 218 15.92 -11.36 -18.48
CA GLU A 218 16.11 -10.31 -19.48
C GLU A 218 17.60 -10.07 -19.76
N GLU A 219 18.42 -10.02 -18.72
CA GLU A 219 19.88 -9.88 -18.83
C GLU A 219 20.49 -11.03 -19.63
N ARG A 220 20.12 -12.27 -19.32
CA ARG A 220 20.56 -13.46 -20.08
C ARG A 220 20.14 -13.43 -21.54
N LYS A 221 18.90 -12.99 -21.81
CA LYS A 221 18.42 -12.87 -23.18
C LYS A 221 19.21 -11.82 -23.97
N ALA A 222 19.52 -10.67 -23.36
CA ALA A 222 20.33 -9.64 -23.99
C ALA A 222 21.77 -10.13 -24.27
N GLU A 223 22.38 -10.86 -23.34
CA GLU A 223 23.69 -11.48 -23.51
C GLU A 223 23.71 -12.50 -24.66
N GLN A 224 22.67 -13.34 -24.75
CA GLN A 224 22.52 -14.31 -25.84
C GLN A 224 22.37 -13.62 -27.20
N GLU A 225 21.61 -12.54 -27.28
CA GLU A 225 21.46 -11.76 -28.51
C GLU A 225 22.77 -11.10 -28.95
N LEU A 226 23.50 -10.48 -28.02
CA LEU A 226 24.79 -9.87 -28.29
C LEU A 226 25.79 -10.92 -28.81
N ALA A 227 25.86 -12.09 -28.15
CA ALA A 227 26.73 -13.18 -28.56
C ALA A 227 26.36 -13.76 -29.94
N ALA A 228 25.07 -13.98 -30.20
CA ALA A 228 24.59 -14.48 -31.49
C ALA A 228 24.88 -13.49 -32.62
N GLN A 229 24.69 -12.19 -32.37
CA GLN A 229 25.02 -11.15 -33.33
C GLN A 229 26.53 -11.07 -33.58
N ARG A 230 27.36 -11.24 -32.55
CA ARG A 230 28.81 -11.28 -32.70
C ARG A 230 29.26 -12.43 -33.61
N GLU A 231 28.73 -13.63 -33.38
CA GLU A 231 29.02 -14.80 -34.20
C GLU A 231 28.60 -14.59 -35.67
N LYS A 232 27.45 -13.95 -35.90
CA LYS A 232 26.98 -13.61 -37.24
C LYS A 232 27.94 -12.63 -37.94
N LEU A 233 28.33 -11.56 -37.25
CA LEU A 233 29.28 -10.58 -37.78
C LEU A 233 30.65 -11.19 -38.09
N ASP A 234 31.14 -12.12 -37.27
CA ASP A 234 32.40 -12.84 -37.54
C ASP A 234 32.34 -13.69 -38.81
N LYS A 235 31.22 -14.39 -39.03
CA LYS A 235 31.02 -15.19 -40.25
C LYS A 235 30.93 -14.30 -41.49
N GLU A 236 30.21 -13.19 -41.39
CA GLU A 236 30.12 -12.20 -42.48
C GLU A 236 31.49 -11.60 -42.79
N ARG A 237 32.23 -11.17 -41.76
CA ARG A 237 33.60 -10.66 -41.89
C ARG A 237 34.52 -11.66 -42.58
N ALA A 238 34.52 -12.92 -42.14
CA ALA A 238 35.33 -13.98 -42.74
C ALA A 238 34.96 -14.22 -44.22
N HIS A 239 33.67 -14.19 -44.55
CA HIS A 239 33.20 -14.30 -45.92
C HIS A 239 33.73 -13.16 -46.81
N TYR A 240 33.60 -11.91 -46.36
CA TYR A 240 34.09 -10.76 -47.13
C TYR A 240 35.61 -10.73 -47.26
N LEU A 241 36.36 -11.14 -46.24
CA LEU A 241 37.83 -11.26 -46.32
C LEU A 241 38.25 -12.29 -47.38
N ASN A 242 37.59 -13.44 -47.45
CA ASN A 242 37.85 -14.47 -48.46
C ASN A 242 37.52 -13.95 -49.87
N THR A 243 36.38 -13.26 -50.02
CA THR A 243 35.97 -12.65 -51.30
C THR A 243 36.96 -11.56 -51.74
N LEU A 244 37.43 -10.72 -50.81
CA LEU A 244 38.44 -9.69 -51.07
C LEU A 244 39.76 -10.30 -51.56
N ALA A 245 40.21 -11.38 -50.92
CA ALA A 245 41.43 -12.09 -51.33
C ALA A 245 41.31 -12.66 -52.76
N ALA A 246 40.15 -13.22 -53.12
CA ALA A 246 39.89 -13.73 -54.46
C ALA A 246 39.84 -12.61 -55.53
N LEU A 247 39.19 -11.48 -55.23
CA LEU A 247 39.08 -10.34 -56.16
C LEU A 247 40.42 -9.64 -56.39
N ARG A 248 41.24 -9.50 -55.33
CA ARG A 248 42.60 -8.95 -55.46
C ARG A 248 43.50 -9.81 -56.37
N ALA A 249 43.26 -11.12 -56.43
CA ALA A 249 43.95 -12.01 -57.36
C ALA A 249 43.49 -11.86 -58.83
N GLN A 250 42.28 -11.32 -59.06
CA GLN A 250 41.69 -11.17 -60.41
C GLN A 250 41.89 -9.77 -61.02
N GLY A 251 42.27 -8.76 -60.22
CA GLY A 251 42.69 -7.44 -60.72
C GLY A 251 41.56 -6.40 -60.90
N THR A 252 40.37 -6.61 -60.34
CA THR A 252 39.23 -5.69 -60.47
C THR A 252 39.22 -4.62 -59.38
N ALA A 253 39.75 -3.42 -59.66
CA ALA A 253 39.92 -2.37 -58.65
C ALA A 253 38.62 -1.78 -58.06
N SER A 254 37.54 -1.70 -58.85
CA SER A 254 36.27 -1.11 -58.39
C SER A 254 35.53 -2.01 -57.38
N GLU A 255 35.53 -3.32 -57.60
CA GLU A 255 34.85 -4.30 -56.73
C GLU A 255 35.58 -4.47 -55.39
N VAL A 256 36.91 -4.30 -55.38
CA VAL A 256 37.73 -4.33 -54.16
C VAL A 256 37.34 -3.19 -53.20
N ALA A 257 37.14 -1.98 -53.70
CA ALA A 257 36.79 -0.82 -52.87
C ALA A 257 35.42 -0.97 -52.20
N ASP A 258 34.43 -1.54 -52.90
CA ASP A 258 33.10 -1.77 -52.32
C ASP A 258 33.13 -2.83 -51.20
N ILE A 259 33.93 -3.88 -51.37
CA ILE A 259 34.11 -4.93 -50.36
C ILE A 259 34.87 -4.40 -49.14
N GLU A 260 35.88 -3.56 -49.33
CA GLU A 260 36.61 -2.90 -48.24
C GLU A 260 35.69 -1.97 -47.44
N ARG A 261 34.79 -1.22 -48.10
CA ARG A 261 33.78 -0.40 -47.41
C ARG A 261 32.85 -1.27 -46.54
N ARG A 262 32.35 -2.38 -47.08
CA ARG A 262 31.50 -3.31 -46.30
C ARG A 262 32.25 -3.94 -45.13
N LEU A 263 33.53 -4.27 -45.30
CA LEU A 263 34.35 -4.77 -44.20
C LEU A 263 34.52 -3.73 -43.09
N ALA A 264 34.72 -2.46 -43.44
CA ALA A 264 34.80 -1.38 -42.46
C ALA A 264 33.47 -1.18 -41.70
N GLU A 265 32.33 -1.29 -42.39
CA GLU A 265 31.00 -1.27 -41.75
C GLU A 265 30.81 -2.44 -40.76
N ILE A 266 31.25 -3.65 -41.14
CA ILE A 266 31.19 -4.83 -40.28
C ILE A 266 32.13 -4.70 -39.08
N ASP A 267 33.36 -4.21 -39.29
CA ASP A 267 34.32 -3.98 -38.23
C ASP A 267 33.80 -2.96 -37.20
N ALA A 268 33.18 -1.86 -37.66
CA ALA A 268 32.51 -0.91 -36.77
C ALA A 268 31.33 -1.52 -35.99
N ALA A 269 30.52 -2.37 -36.65
CA ALA A 269 29.42 -3.07 -35.99
C ALA A 269 29.92 -4.09 -34.94
N ILE A 270 31.05 -4.73 -35.20
CA ILE A 270 31.74 -5.62 -34.25
C ILE A 270 32.21 -4.82 -33.03
N GLU A 271 32.90 -3.69 -33.25
CA GLU A 271 33.38 -2.83 -32.17
C GLU A 271 32.22 -2.35 -31.29
N GLN A 272 31.09 -1.95 -31.90
CA GLN A 272 29.90 -1.54 -31.17
C GLN A 272 29.27 -2.70 -30.37
N ASN A 273 29.21 -3.91 -30.93
CA ASN A 273 28.71 -5.08 -30.23
C ASN A 273 29.61 -5.45 -29.03
N ASP A 274 30.93 -5.48 -29.24
CA ASP A 274 31.94 -5.78 -28.22
C ASP A 274 31.89 -4.73 -27.10
N PHE A 275 31.75 -3.45 -27.44
CA PHE A 275 31.55 -2.37 -26.47
C PHE A 275 30.30 -2.61 -25.61
N ARG A 276 29.17 -2.96 -26.22
CA ARG A 276 27.92 -3.23 -25.49
C ARG A 276 27.98 -4.51 -24.64
N ALA A 277 28.72 -5.52 -25.09
CA ALA A 277 28.94 -6.74 -24.33
C ALA A 277 29.84 -6.49 -23.10
N ALA A 278 30.87 -5.65 -23.25
CA ALA A 278 31.79 -5.30 -22.17
C ALA A 278 31.18 -4.28 -21.17
N ASN A 279 30.38 -3.34 -21.65
CA ASN A 279 29.77 -2.30 -20.84
C ASN A 279 28.33 -2.65 -20.47
N ILE A 280 28.13 -3.24 -19.29
CA ILE A 280 26.80 -3.59 -18.77
C ILE A 280 25.87 -2.40 -18.53
N ARG A 281 26.41 -1.16 -18.52
CA ARG A 281 25.62 0.06 -18.34
C ARG A 281 25.12 0.62 -19.67
N ALA A 282 25.66 0.16 -20.79
CA ALA A 282 25.23 0.59 -22.12
C ALA A 282 23.90 -0.06 -22.50
N GLY A 283 23.01 0.74 -23.10
CA GLY A 283 21.70 0.26 -23.50
C GLY A 283 20.78 1.38 -23.99
N TYR A 284 19.53 1.03 -24.20
CA TYR A 284 18.49 1.96 -24.61
C TYR A 284 17.63 2.34 -23.43
N VAL A 285 17.48 3.64 -23.18
CA VAL A 285 16.40 4.18 -22.33
C VAL A 285 15.17 4.40 -23.21
N TYR A 286 14.03 3.89 -22.78
CA TYR A 286 12.76 4.04 -23.48
C TYR A 286 11.73 4.76 -22.61
N VAL A 287 10.86 5.52 -23.28
CA VAL A 287 9.67 6.14 -22.69
C VAL A 287 8.47 5.65 -23.46
N ILE A 288 7.54 4.99 -22.77
CA ILE A 288 6.38 4.36 -23.38
C ILE A 288 5.10 4.71 -22.62
N SER A 289 3.95 4.70 -23.29
CA SER A 289 2.66 4.90 -22.64
C SER A 289 1.62 3.89 -23.14
N ASN A 290 0.55 3.74 -22.38
CA ASN A 290 -0.60 2.94 -22.79
C ASN A 290 -1.87 3.61 -22.31
N VAL A 291 -2.45 4.42 -23.19
CA VAL A 291 -3.62 5.25 -22.88
C VAL A 291 -4.80 4.42 -22.41
N GLY A 292 -5.02 3.25 -23.03
CA GLY A 292 -6.16 2.40 -22.71
C GLY A 292 -6.02 1.61 -21.40
N ALA A 293 -4.79 1.42 -20.89
CA ALA A 293 -4.55 0.73 -19.62
C ALA A 293 -4.36 1.69 -18.43
N PHE A 294 -3.64 2.81 -18.64
CA PHE A 294 -3.20 3.69 -17.56
C PHE A 294 -3.66 5.15 -17.70
N GLY A 295 -4.32 5.51 -18.82
CA GLY A 295 -4.76 6.87 -19.10
C GLY A 295 -3.72 7.73 -19.82
N LYS A 296 -4.10 8.97 -20.15
CA LYS A 296 -3.33 9.88 -21.03
C LYS A 296 -2.06 10.48 -20.41
N HIS A 297 -1.96 10.49 -19.09
CA HIS A 297 -0.91 11.18 -18.34
C HIS A 297 -0.06 10.22 -17.51
N VAL A 298 0.07 8.98 -17.99
CA VAL A 298 0.93 7.97 -17.37
C VAL A 298 1.92 7.44 -18.38
N VAL A 299 3.19 7.48 -18.00
CA VAL A 299 4.30 6.96 -18.80
C VAL A 299 5.10 5.95 -17.98
N LYS A 300 5.67 4.97 -18.68
CA LYS A 300 6.74 4.12 -18.15
C LYS A 300 8.07 4.60 -18.69
N ILE A 301 9.02 4.74 -17.79
CA ILE A 301 10.43 5.03 -18.11
C ILE A 301 11.21 3.79 -17.70
N GLY A 302 12.02 3.25 -18.61
CA GLY A 302 12.86 2.10 -18.29
C GLY A 302 14.04 1.96 -19.26
N MET A 303 14.94 1.02 -19.00
CA MET A 303 16.03 0.69 -19.92
C MET A 303 16.04 -0.77 -20.38
N THR A 304 16.71 -1.03 -21.49
CA THR A 304 16.97 -2.38 -22.02
C THR A 304 18.36 -2.48 -22.64
N ARG A 305 19.02 -3.62 -22.42
CA ARG A 305 20.32 -3.94 -23.06
C ARG A 305 20.16 -4.71 -24.38
N ARG A 306 18.93 -5.08 -24.73
CA ARG A 306 18.59 -5.87 -25.93
C ARG A 306 19.10 -5.18 -27.20
N LEU A 307 19.48 -5.96 -28.19
CA LEU A 307 19.90 -5.40 -29.48
C LEU A 307 18.75 -4.64 -30.14
N GLU A 308 17.57 -5.26 -30.13
CA GLU A 308 16.31 -4.73 -30.65
C GLU A 308 15.39 -4.28 -29.48
N PRO A 309 15.44 -3.00 -29.07
CA PRO A 309 14.67 -2.52 -27.93
C PRO A 309 13.14 -2.57 -28.13
N LEU A 310 12.68 -2.48 -29.38
CA LEU A 310 11.25 -2.58 -29.71
C LEU A 310 10.67 -3.97 -29.37
N ASP A 311 11.47 -5.03 -29.46
CA ASP A 311 11.03 -6.38 -29.10
C ASP A 311 10.75 -6.47 -27.60
N ARG A 312 11.60 -5.87 -26.77
CA ARG A 312 11.35 -5.76 -25.32
C ARG A 312 10.06 -5.00 -25.02
N ILE A 313 9.82 -3.87 -25.71
CA ILE A 313 8.59 -3.08 -25.50
C ILE A 313 7.34 -3.91 -25.86
N ARG A 314 7.38 -4.69 -26.94
CA ARG A 314 6.30 -5.62 -27.30
C ARG A 314 6.10 -6.72 -26.25
N GLU A 315 7.19 -7.28 -25.72
CA GLU A 315 7.14 -8.28 -24.63
C GLU A 315 6.51 -7.70 -23.33
N LEU A 316 6.78 -6.44 -23.00
CA LEU A 316 6.17 -5.76 -21.84
C LEU A 316 4.65 -5.61 -21.97
N GLY A 317 4.14 -5.41 -23.18
CA GLY A 317 2.71 -5.26 -23.47
C GLY A 317 1.93 -6.59 -23.53
N GLY A 318 2.57 -7.66 -24.02
CA GLY A 318 1.87 -8.82 -24.59
C GLY A 318 0.86 -9.57 -23.70
N ALA A 319 1.08 -9.67 -22.39
CA ALA A 319 0.17 -10.41 -21.50
C ALA A 319 -0.37 -9.59 -20.32
N SER A 320 0.13 -8.37 -20.14
CA SER A 320 -0.08 -7.60 -18.90
C SER A 320 -1.08 -6.46 -19.06
N VAL A 321 -1.35 -6.03 -20.30
CA VAL A 321 -2.20 -4.88 -20.62
C VAL A 321 -3.06 -5.16 -21.86
N PRO A 322 -4.25 -4.55 -21.98
CA PRO A 322 -5.20 -4.82 -23.07
C PRO A 322 -4.78 -4.25 -24.43
N PHE A 323 -3.86 -3.29 -24.46
CA PHE A 323 -3.39 -2.62 -25.68
C PHE A 323 -1.86 -2.64 -25.73
N PRO A 324 -1.21 -2.57 -26.91
CA PRO A 324 0.22 -2.39 -27.00
C PRO A 324 0.65 -1.03 -26.42
N PHE A 325 1.94 -0.93 -26.07
CA PHE A 325 2.53 0.34 -25.67
C PHE A 325 2.88 1.20 -26.89
N ASP A 326 2.57 2.49 -26.80
CA ASP A 326 3.07 3.52 -27.71
C ASP A 326 4.49 3.93 -27.28
N VAL A 327 5.40 4.08 -28.23
CA VAL A 327 6.79 4.49 -27.97
C VAL A 327 6.93 5.98 -28.21
N HIS A 328 7.41 6.71 -27.20
CA HIS A 328 7.60 8.15 -27.27
C HIS A 328 9.04 8.57 -27.47
N ALA A 329 9.96 7.84 -26.84
CA ALA A 329 11.38 8.08 -26.97
C ALA A 329 12.12 6.76 -26.86
N LEU A 330 13.19 6.64 -27.63
CA LEU A 330 14.15 5.57 -27.55
C LEU A 330 15.55 6.19 -27.73
N TYR A 331 16.37 6.08 -26.69
CA TYR A 331 17.67 6.76 -26.67
C TYR A 331 18.76 5.78 -26.25
N PHE A 332 19.76 5.60 -27.12
CA PHE A 332 20.96 4.83 -26.80
C PHE A 332 21.89 5.66 -25.91
N SER A 333 22.35 5.07 -24.81
CA SER A 333 23.33 5.67 -23.90
C SER A 333 24.40 4.64 -23.54
N ASP A 334 25.65 5.09 -23.47
CA ASP A 334 26.77 4.31 -22.93
C ASP A 334 26.63 4.08 -21.42
N ASP A 335 25.83 4.92 -20.75
CA ASP A 335 25.42 4.77 -19.35
C ASP A 335 23.91 4.98 -19.20
N ALA A 336 23.14 4.04 -19.74
CA ALA A 336 21.69 4.02 -19.66
C ALA A 336 21.19 3.91 -18.21
N VAL A 337 21.96 3.25 -17.33
CA VAL A 337 21.63 3.09 -15.91
C VAL A 337 21.62 4.43 -15.17
N THR A 338 22.64 5.28 -15.37
CA THR A 338 22.63 6.63 -14.76
C THR A 338 21.50 7.47 -15.31
N LEU A 339 21.30 7.44 -16.63
CA LEU A 339 20.27 8.23 -17.30
C LEU A 339 18.85 7.85 -16.84
N GLU A 340 18.56 6.56 -16.73
CA GLU A 340 17.30 6.04 -16.22
C GLU A 340 17.06 6.48 -14.77
N ASN A 341 18.07 6.33 -13.89
CA ASN A 341 17.97 6.74 -12.49
C ASN A 341 17.73 8.25 -12.35
N ASP A 342 18.39 9.06 -13.16
CA ASP A 342 18.20 10.50 -13.18
C ASP A 342 16.76 10.88 -13.55
N LEU A 343 16.19 10.23 -14.56
CA LEU A 343 14.77 10.41 -14.92
C LEU A 343 13.85 9.96 -13.79
N HIS A 344 14.09 8.77 -13.21
CA HIS A 344 13.28 8.25 -12.11
C HIS A 344 13.30 9.19 -10.90
N ASN A 345 14.43 9.82 -10.62
CA ASN A 345 14.57 10.81 -9.55
C ASN A 345 13.82 12.11 -9.88
N ALA A 346 13.91 12.60 -11.12
CA ALA A 346 13.19 13.80 -11.57
C ALA A 346 11.66 13.65 -11.47
N PHE A 347 11.15 12.42 -11.60
CA PHE A 347 9.72 12.11 -11.49
C PHE A 347 9.34 11.37 -10.19
N ALA A 348 10.23 11.29 -9.19
CA ALA A 348 10.03 10.46 -8.00
C ALA A 348 8.76 10.81 -7.20
N LEU A 349 8.44 12.09 -7.06
CA LEU A 349 7.21 12.57 -6.39
C LEU A 349 5.94 12.32 -7.20
N ARG A 350 6.06 11.96 -8.48
CA ARG A 350 4.97 11.71 -9.41
C ARG A 350 4.85 10.22 -9.77
N ARG A 351 5.35 9.31 -8.93
CA ARG A 351 5.22 7.87 -9.17
C ARG A 351 3.76 7.45 -9.10
N LEU A 352 3.37 6.55 -10.01
CA LEU A 352 2.05 5.92 -9.97
C LEU A 352 1.93 4.94 -8.78
N ASN A 353 3.01 4.21 -8.50
CA ASN A 353 3.07 3.23 -7.42
C ASN A 353 4.14 3.64 -6.40
N HIS A 354 3.69 4.13 -5.24
CA HIS A 354 4.57 4.48 -4.12
C HIS A 354 4.87 3.29 -3.20
N ALA A 355 4.05 2.24 -3.21
CA ALA A 355 4.25 1.04 -2.40
C ALA A 355 5.39 0.17 -2.95
N ASN A 356 5.53 0.09 -4.28
CA ASN A 356 6.62 -0.62 -4.94
C ASN A 356 7.35 0.31 -5.94
N PRO A 357 8.49 0.92 -5.54
CA PRO A 357 9.22 1.87 -6.38
C PRO A 357 9.89 1.24 -7.60
N ARG A 358 10.00 -0.10 -7.68
CA ARG A 358 10.49 -0.80 -8.89
C ARG A 358 9.46 -0.83 -10.02
N ARG A 359 8.21 -0.44 -9.74
CA ARG A 359 7.17 -0.23 -10.77
C ARG A 359 7.30 1.19 -11.30
N GLU A 360 8.10 1.35 -12.34
CA GLU A 360 8.56 2.65 -12.88
C GLU A 360 7.51 3.32 -13.79
N PHE A 361 6.29 3.48 -13.29
CA PHE A 361 5.25 4.28 -13.93
C PHE A 361 5.12 5.62 -13.23
N PHE A 362 4.91 6.68 -14.00
CA PHE A 362 4.92 8.05 -13.51
C PHE A 362 3.76 8.85 -14.11
N PHE A 363 3.17 9.71 -13.30
CA PHE A 363 2.23 10.75 -13.72
C PHE A 363 3.01 11.86 -14.44
N ALA A 364 3.15 11.70 -15.75
CA ALA A 364 3.81 12.67 -16.63
C ALA A 364 3.30 12.48 -18.06
N THR A 365 3.44 13.54 -18.84
CA THR A 365 3.29 13.48 -20.29
C THR A 365 4.61 13.06 -20.95
N PRO A 366 4.56 12.44 -22.13
CA PRO A 366 5.75 12.19 -22.94
C PRO A 366 6.60 13.44 -23.16
N ARG A 367 5.96 14.62 -23.22
CA ARG A 367 6.63 15.91 -23.46
C ARG A 367 7.48 16.32 -22.28
N GLU A 368 6.96 16.22 -21.06
CA GLU A 368 7.72 16.53 -19.85
C GLU A 368 8.95 15.62 -19.72
N VAL A 369 8.79 14.32 -20.00
CA VAL A 369 9.94 13.39 -19.94
C VAL A 369 10.99 13.75 -20.98
N ARG A 370 10.57 14.11 -22.20
CA ARG A 370 11.47 14.58 -23.25
C ARG A 370 12.24 15.83 -22.83
N ASP A 371 11.57 16.81 -22.24
CA ASP A 371 12.21 18.07 -21.86
C ASP A 371 13.32 17.82 -20.83
N VAL A 372 13.05 16.98 -19.82
CA VAL A 372 14.08 16.54 -18.84
C VAL A 372 15.19 15.71 -19.51
N LEU A 373 14.83 14.82 -20.45
CA LEU A 373 15.80 14.02 -21.18
C LEU A 373 16.73 14.91 -22.04
N ALA A 374 16.19 15.91 -22.72
CA ALA A 374 16.95 16.84 -23.55
C ALA A 374 17.92 17.70 -22.74
N GLU A 375 17.56 18.10 -21.51
CA GLU A 375 18.49 18.79 -20.61
C GLU A 375 19.71 17.92 -20.24
N LYS A 376 19.55 16.60 -20.23
CA LYS A 376 20.58 15.63 -19.81
C LYS A 376 21.48 15.16 -20.94
N VAL A 377 20.92 14.92 -22.13
CA VAL A 377 21.65 14.32 -23.26
C VAL A 377 21.70 15.20 -24.51
N GLY A 378 21.07 16.38 -24.49
CA GLY A 378 21.06 17.31 -25.61
C GLY A 378 20.01 16.95 -26.66
N ASN A 379 20.41 16.89 -27.93
CA ASN A 379 19.46 16.81 -29.04
C ASN A 379 18.97 15.36 -29.29
N LEU A 380 17.67 15.14 -29.13
CA LEU A 380 17.03 13.85 -29.36
C LEU A 380 16.77 13.64 -30.86
N LEU A 381 17.26 12.53 -31.41
CA LEU A 381 17.11 12.18 -32.82
C LEU A 381 15.67 11.77 -33.20
N GLU A 382 14.96 11.07 -32.29
CA GLU A 382 13.61 10.55 -32.56
C GLU A 382 12.70 10.70 -31.34
N TYR A 383 11.57 11.40 -31.52
CA TYR A 383 10.58 11.61 -30.46
C TYR A 383 9.15 11.69 -31.05
N ALA A 384 8.23 10.94 -30.46
CA ALA A 384 6.80 10.98 -30.77
C ALA A 384 6.02 11.63 -29.62
N ALA A 385 5.48 12.83 -29.87
CA ALA A 385 4.76 13.61 -28.86
C ALA A 385 3.42 13.00 -28.45
N ASN A 386 2.71 12.44 -29.43
CA ASN A 386 1.35 11.93 -29.24
C ASN A 386 1.35 10.40 -29.42
N PRO A 387 0.68 9.66 -28.52
CA PRO A 387 0.49 8.22 -28.71
C PRO A 387 -0.44 7.97 -29.90
N GLU A 388 -0.13 6.97 -30.73
CA GLU A 388 -1.00 6.56 -31.83
C GLU A 388 -2.23 5.84 -31.31
N ALA A 389 -2.03 4.95 -30.33
CA ALA A 389 -3.07 4.22 -29.59
C ALA A 389 -4.19 3.67 -30.49
N GLU A 390 -3.81 3.13 -31.66
CA GLU A 390 -4.76 2.77 -32.73
C GLU A 390 -5.84 1.80 -32.25
N GLN A 391 -5.43 0.71 -31.60
CA GLN A 391 -6.36 -0.31 -31.09
C GLN A 391 -7.31 0.25 -30.03
N TYR A 392 -6.86 1.21 -29.22
CA TYR A 392 -7.68 1.86 -28.21
C TYR A 392 -8.78 2.71 -28.86
N TYR A 393 -8.42 3.58 -29.82
CA TYR A 393 -9.40 4.42 -30.51
C TYR A 393 -10.39 3.62 -31.37
N GLN A 394 -9.94 2.55 -32.02
CA GLN A 394 -10.83 1.62 -32.73
C GLN A 394 -11.84 0.96 -31.78
N SER A 395 -11.42 0.64 -30.57
CA SER A 395 -12.26 -0.03 -29.56
C SER A 395 -13.25 0.93 -28.88
N LEU A 396 -12.88 2.20 -28.70
CA LEU A 396 -13.66 3.20 -27.96
C LEU A 396 -15.09 3.34 -28.50
N SER A 397 -15.25 3.31 -29.84
CA SER A 397 -16.55 3.40 -30.52
C SER A 397 -17.50 2.23 -30.21
N ARG A 398 -16.96 1.09 -29.75
CA ARG A 398 -17.69 -0.15 -29.45
C ARG A 398 -17.96 -0.33 -27.96
N TRP A 399 -17.47 0.56 -27.11
CA TRP A 399 -17.69 0.47 -25.67
C TRP A 399 -19.12 0.84 -25.29
N PRO A 400 -19.67 0.27 -24.20
CA PRO A 400 -20.94 0.70 -23.62
C PRO A 400 -20.95 2.21 -23.36
N GLU A 401 -22.09 2.88 -23.54
CA GLU A 401 -22.18 4.36 -23.45
C GLU A 401 -21.70 4.93 -22.12
N GLY A 402 -21.92 4.22 -21.00
CA GLY A 402 -21.43 4.62 -19.67
C GLY A 402 -19.95 4.31 -19.39
N ALA A 403 -19.25 3.61 -20.29
CA ALA A 403 -17.83 3.27 -20.16
C ALA A 403 -16.92 4.19 -20.99
N ARG A 404 -17.49 5.02 -21.86
CA ARG A 404 -16.78 6.07 -22.59
C ARG A 404 -16.63 7.23 -21.62
N GLY A 405 -15.51 7.29 -20.90
CA GLY A 405 -15.22 8.43 -20.00
C GLY A 405 -15.48 9.76 -20.71
N GLU A 406 -15.99 10.76 -19.96
CA GLU A 406 -16.39 12.04 -20.52
C GLU A 406 -15.32 12.61 -21.46
N PRO A 407 -15.71 13.15 -22.63
CA PRO A 407 -14.79 13.93 -23.42
C PRO A 407 -14.36 15.11 -22.55
N ALA A 408 -13.06 15.19 -22.23
CA ALA A 408 -12.48 16.40 -21.67
C ALA A 408 -12.71 17.54 -22.69
N ASN A 409 -13.78 18.29 -22.49
CA ASN A 409 -14.03 19.55 -23.19
C ASN A 409 -13.04 20.58 -22.67
N GLY A 410 -12.29 21.20 -23.58
CA GLY A 410 -11.49 22.41 -23.33
C GLY A 410 -10.04 22.26 -23.71
#